data_AF-A0AAV4U8B7-F1
#
_entry.id   AF-A0AAV4U8B7-F1
#
_cell.length_a   1.000
_cell.length_b   1.000
_cell.length_c   1.000
_cell.angle_alpha   90.00
_cell.angle_beta   90.00
_cell.angle_gamma   90.00
#
_symmetry.space_group_name_H-M   'P 1'
#
loop_
_entity.id
_entity.type
_entity.pdbx_description
1 polymer ?
#
loop_
_entity_poly.entity_id
_entity_poly.type
_entity_poly.pdbx_seq_one_letter_code
_entity_poly.pdbx_strand_id
1 'polypeptide(L)'
;MHGVIQKRLYYGFLLSSSPKRWKTLIANSKSKILESLPSNSWHCVSYKENPVDIATRGINPQNLGSCRLWWHAPNFYHQDFDYWPLEDPTSE
;
A
#
# COMPACT_ATOMS: atom_id res chain seq x y z
N MET A 1 -17.41 -14.45 -2.62
CA MET A 1 -16.67 -14.34 -3.90
C MET A 1 -17.01 -13.04 -4.65
N HIS A 2 -16.97 -11.87 -3.98
CA HIS A 2 -17.46 -10.60 -4.55
C HIS A 2 -16.40 -9.48 -4.65
N GLY A 3 -15.17 -9.73 -4.14
CA GLY A 3 -14.11 -8.71 -4.11
C GLY A 3 -13.10 -8.76 -5.27
N VAL A 4 -12.95 -9.91 -5.94
CA VAL A 4 -11.90 -10.12 -6.96
C VAL A 4 -12.30 -9.57 -8.32
N ILE A 5 -13.59 -9.64 -8.66
CA ILE A 5 -14.14 -9.19 -9.95
C ILE A 5 -14.15 -7.65 -10.01
N GLN A 6 -14.48 -6.98 -8.91
CA GLN A 6 -14.48 -5.52 -8.80
C GLN A 6 -13.08 -4.90 -8.99
N LYS A 7 -12.04 -5.51 -8.39
CA LYS A 7 -10.65 -5.03 -8.56
C LYS A 7 -10.16 -5.19 -10.00
N ARG A 8 -10.46 -6.32 -10.66
CA ARG A 8 -9.99 -6.60 -12.03
C ARG A 8 -10.60 -5.65 -13.08
N LEU A 9 -11.85 -5.25 -12.90
CA LEU A 9 -12.52 -4.27 -13.76
C LEU A 9 -12.00 -2.84 -13.53
N TYR A 10 -11.73 -2.46 -12.28
CA TYR A 10 -11.21 -1.14 -11.94
C TYR A 10 -9.81 -0.88 -12.51
N TYR A 11 -8.89 -1.84 -12.36
CA TYR A 11 -7.54 -1.75 -12.95
C TYR A 11 -7.57 -1.79 -14.48
N GLY A 12 -8.46 -2.59 -15.08
CA GLY A 12 -8.63 -2.63 -16.54
C GLY A 12 -9.12 -1.30 -17.12
N PHE A 13 -10.10 -0.67 -16.47
CA PHE A 13 -10.62 0.65 -16.87
C PHE A 13 -9.58 1.77 -16.71
N LEU A 14 -8.76 1.71 -15.67
CA LEU A 14 -7.67 2.67 -15.46
C LEU A 14 -6.56 2.53 -16.50
N LEU A 15 -6.20 1.30 -16.89
CA LEU A 15 -5.19 1.03 -17.91
C LEU A 15 -5.67 1.33 -19.33
N SER A 16 -6.97 1.25 -19.60
CA SER A 16 -7.55 1.63 -20.90
C SER A 16 -7.81 3.14 -21.05
N SER A 17 -7.65 3.91 -19.97
CA SER A 17 -7.90 5.35 -19.94
C SER A 17 -6.66 6.17 -20.29
N SER A 18 -6.85 7.35 -20.89
CA SER A 18 -5.73 8.23 -21.28
C SER A 18 -4.78 8.52 -20.10
N PRO A 19 -3.44 8.46 -20.28
CA PRO A 19 -2.45 8.70 -19.23
C PRO A 19 -2.62 10.05 -18.51
N LYS A 20 -3.21 11.06 -19.18
CA LYS A 20 -3.50 12.36 -18.56
C LYS A 20 -4.55 12.25 -17.44
N ARG A 21 -5.59 11.44 -17.64
CA ARG A 21 -6.71 11.27 -16.70
C ARG A 21 -6.28 10.50 -15.46
N TRP A 22 -5.43 9.48 -15.63
CA TRP A 22 -4.82 8.73 -14.52
C TRP A 22 -3.98 9.65 -13.63
N LYS A 23 -3.11 10.50 -14.23
CA LYS A 23 -2.29 11.47 -13.49
C LYS A 23 -3.13 12.40 -12.62
N THR A 24 -4.24 12.91 -13.15
CA THR A 24 -5.17 13.76 -12.38
C THR A 24 -5.83 13.01 -11.23
N LEU A 25 -6.23 11.74 -11.43
CA LEU A 25 -6.83 10.95 -10.35
C LEU A 25 -5.85 10.69 -9.20
N ILE A 26 -4.58 10.37 -9.51
CA ILE A 26 -3.54 10.26 -8.46
C ILE A 26 -3.31 11.59 -7.77
N ALA A 27 -3.24 12.69 -8.52
CA ALA A 27 -2.99 14.00 -7.95
C ALA A 27 -4.11 14.37 -6.97
N ASN A 28 -5.36 14.17 -7.38
CA ASN A 28 -6.53 14.43 -6.54
C ASN A 28 -6.58 13.51 -5.32
N SER A 29 -6.20 12.24 -5.44
CA SER A 29 -6.15 11.33 -4.29
C SER A 29 -5.03 11.71 -3.32
N LYS A 30 -3.84 12.05 -3.83
CA LYS A 30 -2.72 12.57 -3.01
C LYS A 30 -3.14 13.83 -2.25
N SER A 31 -3.76 14.80 -2.93
CA SER A 31 -4.24 16.03 -2.28
C SER A 31 -5.24 15.75 -1.17
N LYS A 32 -6.22 14.88 -1.40
CA LYS A 32 -7.20 14.50 -0.36
C LYS A 32 -6.54 13.83 0.85
N ILE A 33 -5.60 12.93 0.61
CA ILE A 33 -4.88 12.23 1.70
C ILE A 33 -4.06 13.25 2.50
N LEU A 34 -3.32 14.13 1.82
CA LEU A 34 -2.50 15.17 2.47
C LEU A 34 -3.33 16.23 3.20
N GLU A 35 -4.55 16.52 2.74
CA GLU A 35 -5.48 17.41 3.44
C GLU A 35 -6.04 16.78 4.71
N SER A 36 -6.28 15.46 4.69
CA SER A 36 -6.89 14.72 5.80
C SER A 36 -5.92 14.27 6.89
N LEU A 37 -4.63 14.17 6.59
CA LEU A 37 -3.62 13.60 7.50
C LEU A 37 -2.62 14.66 7.96
N PRO A 38 -2.39 14.82 9.27
CA PRO A 38 -1.31 15.67 9.75
C PRO A 38 0.04 15.10 9.30
N SER A 39 0.99 15.99 8.97
CA SER A 39 2.29 15.66 8.37
C SER A 39 3.08 14.59 9.13
N ASN A 40 2.87 14.45 10.44
CA ASN A 40 3.52 13.46 11.31
C ASN A 40 2.90 12.04 11.26
N SER A 41 1.86 11.80 10.46
CA SER A 41 1.19 10.50 10.39
C SER A 41 1.82 9.52 9.39
N TRP A 42 2.88 9.96 8.70
CA TRP A 42 3.56 9.16 7.69
C TRP A 42 4.79 8.52 8.33
N HIS A 43 4.78 7.21 8.46
CA HIS A 43 5.91 6.44 8.97
C HIS A 43 6.50 5.57 7.86
N CYS A 44 7.82 5.58 7.75
CA CYS A 44 8.55 4.62 6.92
C CYS A 44 8.56 3.28 7.64
N VAL A 45 7.91 2.29 7.05
CA VAL A 45 7.94 0.90 7.53
C VAL A 45 9.14 0.20 6.93
N SER A 46 9.76 -0.66 7.74
CA SER A 46 10.89 -1.47 7.29
C SER A 46 10.58 -2.25 6.03
N TYR A 47 11.61 -2.37 5.18
CA TYR A 47 11.54 -3.11 3.93
C TYR A 47 10.92 -4.51 4.09
N LYS A 48 11.26 -5.19 5.19
CA LYS A 48 10.81 -6.57 5.47
C LYS A 48 9.36 -6.66 5.91
N GLU A 49 8.83 -5.58 6.47
CA GLU A 49 7.46 -5.52 6.98
C GLU A 49 6.52 -4.75 6.05
N ASN A 50 7.03 -4.19 4.95
CA ASN A 50 6.19 -3.54 3.96
C ASN A 50 5.47 -4.58 3.07
N PRO A 51 4.14 -4.72 3.14
CA PRO A 51 3.41 -5.65 2.27
C PRO A 51 3.52 -5.28 0.79
N VAL A 52 3.74 -4.01 0.44
CA VAL A 52 3.93 -3.58 -0.95
C VAL A 52 5.18 -4.22 -1.54
N ASP A 53 6.24 -4.36 -0.74
CA ASP A 53 7.51 -4.95 -1.18
C ASP A 53 7.37 -6.43 -1.56
N ILE A 54 6.44 -7.15 -0.92
CA ILE A 54 6.13 -8.54 -1.29
C ILE A 54 5.54 -8.62 -2.70
N ALA A 55 4.68 -7.65 -3.06
CA ALA A 55 4.07 -7.61 -4.39
C ALA A 55 5.05 -7.12 -5.47
N THR A 56 5.92 -6.14 -5.17
CA THR A 56 6.87 -5.58 -6.14
C THR A 56 8.07 -6.49 -6.41
N ARG A 57 8.53 -7.27 -5.42
CA ARG A 57 9.60 -8.27 -5.57
C ARG A 57 9.15 -9.55 -6.31
N GLY A 58 7.84 -9.72 -6.49
CA GLY A 58 7.29 -10.87 -7.22
C GLY A 58 7.17 -12.13 -6.35
N ILE A 59 6.28 -12.10 -5.37
CA ILE A 59 5.85 -13.34 -4.69
C ILE A 59 5.13 -14.27 -5.67
N ASN A 60 5.44 -15.57 -5.59
CA ASN A 60 4.70 -16.58 -6.34
C ASN A 60 3.20 -16.53 -5.93
N PRO A 61 2.25 -16.44 -6.88
CA PRO A 61 0.81 -16.39 -6.58
C PRO A 61 0.32 -17.50 -5.67
N GLN A 62 0.92 -18.70 -5.74
CA GLN A 62 0.58 -19.82 -4.86
C GLN A 62 0.96 -19.54 -3.39
N ASN A 63 2.05 -18.82 -3.17
CA ASN A 63 2.56 -18.46 -1.84
C ASN A 63 1.89 -17.20 -1.28
N LEU A 64 1.24 -16.41 -2.15
CA LEU A 64 0.50 -15.22 -1.73
C LEU A 64 -0.69 -15.58 -0.83
N GLY A 65 -1.34 -16.73 -1.07
CA GLY A 65 -2.45 -17.19 -0.22
C GLY A 65 -2.04 -17.44 1.24
N SER A 66 -0.81 -17.91 1.45
CA SER A 66 -0.21 -18.11 2.78
C SER A 66 0.54 -16.88 3.32
N CYS A 67 0.64 -15.79 2.56
CA CYS A 67 1.39 -14.61 2.95
C CYS A 67 0.60 -13.79 4.00
N ARG A 68 0.85 -14.08 5.27
CA ARG A 68 0.16 -13.40 6.38
C ARG A 68 0.37 -11.89 6.34
N LEU A 69 1.59 -11.44 6.04
CA LEU A 69 1.95 -10.02 5.98
C LEU A 69 1.12 -9.25 4.93
N TRP A 70 0.81 -9.88 3.79
CA TRP A 70 -0.03 -9.27 2.75
C TRP A 70 -1.51 -9.15 3.14
N TRP A 71 -2.06 -10.16 3.84
CA TRP A 71 -3.49 -10.21 4.15
C TRP A 71 -3.88 -9.62 5.52
N HIS A 72 -2.98 -9.68 6.51
CA HIS A 72 -3.27 -9.34 7.91
C HIS A 72 -2.51 -8.11 8.42
N ALA A 73 -1.73 -7.47 7.54
CA ALA A 73 -0.81 -6.39 7.88
C ALA A 73 0.30 -6.84 8.86
N PRO A 74 1.32 -6.00 9.08
CA PRO A 74 2.35 -6.25 10.08
C PRO A 74 1.76 -6.29 11.49
N ASN A 75 2.40 -7.03 12.40
CA ASN A 75 1.90 -7.16 13.77
C ASN A 75 1.82 -5.80 14.49
N PHE A 76 2.77 -4.90 14.23
CA PHE A 76 2.80 -3.56 14.82
C PHE A 76 1.59 -2.70 14.44
N TYR A 77 0.90 -3.01 13.33
CA TYR A 77 -0.30 -2.26 12.91
C TYR A 77 -1.46 -2.42 13.91
N HIS A 78 -1.45 -3.51 14.67
CA HIS A 78 -2.44 -3.78 15.73
C HIS A 78 -2.00 -3.27 17.10
N GLN A 79 -0.82 -2.64 17.19
CA GLN A 79 -0.26 -2.08 18.42
C GLN A 79 -0.42 -0.55 18.42
N ASP A 80 -0.20 0.06 19.58
CA ASP A 80 -0.15 1.52 19.67
C ASP A 80 0.97 2.11 18.80
N PHE A 81 0.80 3.36 18.35
CA PHE A 81 1.77 4.04 17.48
C PHE A 81 3.19 4.09 18.06
N ASP A 82 3.33 4.02 19.39
CA ASP A 82 4.63 3.98 20.08
C ASP A 82 5.45 2.72 19.76
N TYR A 83 4.80 1.64 19.29
CA TYR A 83 5.44 0.38 18.94
C TYR A 83 5.67 0.20 17.43
N TRP A 84 5.30 1.20 16.62
CA TRP A 84 5.62 1.14 15.20
C TRP A 84 7.13 1.20 14.99
N PRO A 85 7.68 0.40 14.06
CA PRO A 85 9.07 0.49 13.68
C PRO A 85 9.28 1.84 12.98
N LEU A 86 9.80 2.81 13.73
CA LEU A 86 10.32 4.05 13.17
C LEU A 86 11.70 3.73 12.61
N GLU A 87 11.79 3.45 11.32
CA GLU A 87 13.09 3.50 10.66
C GLU A 87 13.51 4.95 10.53
N ASP A 88 14.63 5.31 11.16
CA ASP A 88 15.30 6.58 10.88
C ASP A 88 15.73 6.56 9.41
N PRO A 89 15.27 7.52 8.57
CA PRO A 89 15.59 7.55 7.15
C PRO A 89 17.09 7.83 6.86
N THR A 90 17.96 7.76 7.87
CA THR A 90 19.41 8.03 7.81
C THR A 90 20.27 6.83 8.25
N SER A 91 19.68 5.68 8.60
CA SER A 91 20.44 4.46 8.87
C SER A 91 20.70 3.68 7.57
N GLU A 92 21.63 4.18 6.75
CA GLU A 92 22.33 3.42 5.69
C GLU A 92 23.79 3.84 5.61
#